data_AF-U2KUG8-F1
#
_entry.id   AF-U2KUG8-F1
#
_cell.length_a   1.000
_cell.length_b   1.000
_cell.length_c   1.000
_cell.angle_alpha   90.00
_cell.angle_beta   90.00
_cell.angle_gamma   90.00
#
_symmetry.space_group_name_H-M   'P 1'
#
loop_
_entity.id
_entity.type
_entity.pdbx_description
1 polymer ?
#
loop_
_entity_poly.entity_id
_entity_poly.type
_entity_poly.pdbx_seq_one_letter_code
_entity_poly.pdbx_strand_id
1 'polypeptide(L)'
;MILAVILAIAVPRFSSAIATANTVKVQADLTALDTAIVLYQTAKGRSPQSLDDLAEYVTDLKNLKPPSGNVRVGDQEISTEKETYKIEKKDKVLRATCAGHTAEDFRTKK
;
A
#
# COMPACT_ATOMS: atom_id res chain seq x y z
N MET A 1 -12.21 32.23 27.57
CA MET A 1 -11.46 31.01 27.18
C MET A 1 -12.45 29.87 27.00
N ILE A 2 -13.03 29.71 25.80
CA ILE A 2 -14.00 28.64 25.48
C ILE A 2 -13.72 28.01 24.09
N LEU A 3 -12.88 28.61 23.24
CA LEU A 3 -12.57 28.06 21.91
C LEU A 3 -11.64 26.83 21.90
N ALA A 4 -10.89 26.57 22.97
CA ALA A 4 -9.94 25.45 23.01
C ALA A 4 -10.60 24.08 23.24
N VAL A 5 -11.82 24.03 23.78
CA VAL A 5 -12.44 22.76 24.23
C VAL A 5 -13.14 22.00 23.10
N ILE A 6 -13.51 22.68 22.01
CA ILE A 6 -14.26 22.08 20.89
C ILE A 6 -13.34 21.40 19.87
N LEU A 7 -12.06 21.79 19.80
CA LEU A 7 -11.07 21.17 18.91
C LEU A 7 -10.73 19.73 19.35
N ALA A 8 -10.85 19.40 20.64
CA ALA A 8 -10.44 18.10 21.17
C ALA A 8 -11.34 16.92 20.74
N ILE A 9 -12.62 17.18 20.41
CA ILE A 9 -13.60 16.12 20.12
C ILE A 9 -13.62 15.75 18.62
N ALA A 10 -13.10 16.63 17.74
CA ALA A 10 -13.11 16.43 16.30
C ALA A 10 -11.90 15.61 15.79
N VAL A 11 -10.74 15.71 16.45
CA VAL A 11 -9.48 15.06 16.03
C VAL A 11 -9.53 13.52 15.95
N PRO A 12 -10.20 12.76 16.85
CA PRO A 12 -10.09 11.31 16.86
C PRO A 12 -10.64 10.64 15.58
N ARG A 13 -11.70 11.21 14.98
CA ARG A 13 -12.31 10.65 13.76
C ARG A 13 -11.44 10.80 12.52
N PHE A 14 -10.66 11.88 12.43
CA PHE A 14 -9.78 12.11 11.29
C PHE A 14 -8.64 11.10 11.25
N SER A 15 -8.06 10.74 12.39
CA SER A 15 -6.96 9.79 12.46
C SER A 15 -7.36 8.39 11.95
N SER A 16 -8.51 7.87 12.39
CA SER A 16 -9.00 6.56 11.91
C SER A 16 -9.42 6.58 10.43
N ALA A 17 -9.98 7.69 9.95
CA ALA A 17 -10.32 7.85 8.54
C ALA A 17 -9.07 7.93 7.64
N ILE A 18 -8.02 8.63 8.09
CA ILE A 18 -6.72 8.70 7.40
C ILE A 18 -6.09 7.32 7.35
N ALA A 19 -6.06 6.58 8.46
CA ALA A 19 -5.51 5.22 8.47
C ALA A 19 -6.25 4.29 7.50
N THR A 20 -7.58 4.41 7.41
CA THR A 20 -8.39 3.64 6.46
C THR A 20 -8.11 4.04 5.02
N ALA A 21 -8.03 5.35 4.72
CA ALA A 21 -7.70 5.84 3.39
C ALA A 21 -6.30 5.41 2.94
N ASN A 22 -5.33 5.47 3.85
CA ASN A 22 -3.97 5.01 3.61
C ASN A 22 -3.93 3.51 3.31
N THR A 23 -4.71 2.71 4.06
CA THR A 23 -4.86 1.27 3.86
C THR A 23 -5.39 0.95 2.46
N VAL A 24 -6.47 1.63 2.06
CA VAL A 24 -7.06 1.47 0.72
C VAL A 24 -6.08 1.90 -0.37
N LYS A 25 -5.32 2.98 -0.15
CA LYS A 25 -4.28 3.43 -1.08
C LYS A 25 -3.19 2.38 -1.25
N VAL A 26 -2.62 1.86 -0.16
CA VAL A 26 -1.61 0.78 -0.19
C VAL A 26 -2.17 -0.48 -0.86
N GLN A 27 -3.41 -0.85 -0.55
CA GLN A 27 -4.06 -1.99 -1.18
C GLN A 27 -4.20 -1.81 -2.70
N ALA A 28 -4.69 -0.66 -3.15
CA ALA A 28 -4.86 -0.36 -4.58
C ALA A 28 -3.52 -0.37 -5.31
N ASP A 29 -2.50 0.20 -4.69
CA ASP A 29 -1.12 0.24 -5.19
C ASP A 29 -0.53 -1.18 -5.34
N LEU A 30 -0.60 -2.00 -4.29
CA LEU A 30 -0.15 -3.39 -4.33
C LEU A 30 -0.94 -4.22 -5.35
N THR A 31 -2.24 -3.98 -5.51
CA THR A 31 -3.07 -4.65 -6.52
C THR A 31 -2.68 -4.25 -7.94
N ALA A 32 -2.41 -2.96 -8.16
CA ALA A 32 -1.91 -2.45 -9.43
C ALA A 32 -0.54 -3.04 -9.76
N LEU A 33 0.36 -3.12 -8.78
CA LEU A 33 1.66 -3.77 -8.91
C LEU A 33 1.53 -5.27 -9.23
N ASP A 34 0.64 -6.00 -8.56
CA ASP A 34 0.39 -7.43 -8.84
C ASP A 34 -0.09 -7.63 -10.28
N THR A 35 -1.01 -6.77 -10.73
CA THR A 35 -1.49 -6.76 -12.12
C THR A 35 -0.35 -6.45 -13.10
N ALA A 36 0.49 -5.46 -12.79
CA ALA A 36 1.64 -5.11 -13.62
C ALA A 36 2.67 -6.25 -13.68
N ILE A 37 2.90 -6.99 -12.59
CA ILE A 37 3.77 -8.17 -12.55
C ILE A 37 3.26 -9.25 -13.52
N VAL A 38 1.96 -9.54 -13.48
CA VAL A 38 1.33 -10.51 -14.38
C VAL A 38 1.40 -10.04 -15.84
N LEU A 39 1.16 -8.76 -16.11
CA LEU A 39 1.28 -8.18 -17.45
C LEU A 39 2.73 -8.24 -17.97
N TYR A 40 3.71 -7.89 -17.13
CA TYR A 40 5.13 -7.99 -17.48
C TYR A 40 5.50 -9.45 -17.80
N GLN A 41 5.07 -10.40 -16.96
CA GLN A 41 5.32 -11.82 -17.19
C GLN A 41 4.67 -12.33 -18.48
N THR A 42 3.47 -11.85 -18.79
CA THR A 42 2.75 -12.21 -20.02
C THR A 42 3.44 -11.61 -21.26
N ALA A 43 3.89 -10.37 -21.18
CA ALA A 43 4.50 -9.66 -22.30
C ALA A 43 5.96 -10.06 -22.57
N LYS A 44 6.75 -10.30 -21.51
CA LYS A 44 8.20 -10.61 -21.61
C LYS A 44 8.52 -12.09 -21.40
N GLY A 45 7.56 -12.91 -20.95
CA GLY A 45 7.77 -14.33 -20.64
C GLY A 45 8.62 -14.62 -19.41
N ARG A 46 9.02 -13.57 -18.67
CA ARG A 46 9.86 -13.65 -17.46
C ARG A 46 9.29 -12.75 -16.39
N SER A 47 9.52 -13.07 -15.13
CA SER A 47 9.04 -12.24 -14.03
C SER A 47 9.99 -11.06 -13.75
N PRO A 48 9.47 -9.90 -13.33
CA PRO A 48 10.29 -8.73 -13.01
C PRO A 48 11.19 -9.02 -11.80
N GLN A 49 12.45 -8.55 -11.84
CA GLN A 49 13.38 -8.70 -10.72
C GLN A 49 13.28 -7.55 -9.72
N SER A 50 12.92 -6.37 -10.22
CA SER A 50 12.87 -5.13 -9.43
C SER A 50 11.61 -4.34 -9.75
N LEU A 51 11.21 -3.44 -8.85
CA LEU A 51 10.09 -2.52 -9.09
C LEU A 51 10.34 -1.66 -10.34
N ASP A 52 11.59 -1.30 -10.63
CA ASP A 52 11.96 -0.56 -11.85
C ASP A 52 11.63 -1.29 -13.16
N ASP A 53 11.62 -2.62 -13.20
CA ASP A 53 11.17 -3.37 -14.39
C ASP A 53 9.69 -3.13 -14.70
N LEU A 54 8.91 -2.78 -13.68
CA LEU A 54 7.49 -2.48 -13.81
C LEU A 54 7.25 -1.02 -14.21
N ALA A 55 8.29 -0.18 -14.37
CA ALA A 55 8.16 1.23 -14.72
C ALA A 55 7.49 1.45 -16.09
N GLU A 56 7.60 0.47 -17.00
CA GLU A 56 6.88 0.49 -18.29
C GLU A 56 5.38 0.17 -18.14
N TYR A 57 4.97 -0.47 -17.05
CA TYR A 57 3.60 -0.97 -16.83
C TYR A 57 2.84 -0.22 -15.72
N VAL A 58 3.56 0.53 -14.89
CA VAL A 58 3.00 1.31 -13.78
C VAL A 58 3.32 2.78 -14.01
N THR A 59 2.29 3.56 -14.28
CA THR A 59 2.40 5.02 -14.39
C THR A 59 2.81 5.58 -13.03
N ASP A 60 3.78 6.50 -13.02
CA ASP A 60 4.22 7.19 -11.80
C ASP A 60 4.88 6.29 -10.73
N LEU A 61 5.60 5.26 -11.15
CA LEU A 61 6.34 4.35 -10.24
C LEU A 61 7.30 5.10 -9.27
N LYS A 62 7.86 6.24 -9.68
CA LYS A 62 8.70 7.10 -8.80
C LYS A 62 7.91 7.79 -7.68
N ASN A 63 6.63 8.06 -7.91
CA ASN A 63 5.69 8.62 -6.95
C ASN A 63 4.85 7.54 -6.24
N LEU A 64 4.97 6.29 -6.69
CA LEU A 64 4.40 5.10 -6.08
C LEU A 64 5.15 4.80 -4.78
N LYS A 65 4.74 5.53 -3.73
CA LYS A 65 5.20 5.31 -2.36
C LYS A 65 3.97 5.11 -1.48
N PRO A 66 4.09 4.23 -0.48
CA PRO A 66 3.02 4.11 0.49
C PRO A 66 2.85 5.48 1.18
N PRO A 67 1.60 5.86 1.48
CA PRO A 67 1.32 7.11 2.17
C PRO A 67 2.08 7.16 3.50
N SER A 68 2.62 8.33 3.83
CA SER A 68 3.25 8.55 5.13
C SER A 68 2.17 8.59 6.20
N GLY A 69 2.25 7.66 7.14
CA GLY A 69 1.35 7.56 8.27
C GLY A 69 1.03 6.10 8.58
N ASN A 70 -0.02 5.93 9.36
CA ASN A 70 -0.49 4.62 9.77
C ASN A 70 -1.40 3.99 8.72
N VAL A 71 -1.30 2.68 8.55
CA VAL A 71 -2.18 1.82 7.76
C VAL A 71 -2.62 0.64 8.63
N ARG A 72 -3.78 0.08 8.32
CA ARG A 72 -4.34 -1.07 9.02
C ARG A 72 -4.10 -2.33 8.21
N VAL A 73 -3.56 -3.33 8.87
CA VAL A 73 -3.27 -4.65 8.35
C VAL A 73 -4.01 -5.65 9.23
N GLY A 74 -5.12 -6.15 8.73
CA GLY A 74 -6.10 -6.87 9.55
C GLY A 74 -6.58 -6.03 10.74
N ASP A 75 -6.20 -6.45 11.95
CA ASP A 75 -6.53 -5.75 13.21
C ASP A 75 -5.39 -4.83 13.71
N GLN A 76 -4.19 -4.99 13.16
CA GLN A 76 -3.00 -4.23 13.57
C GLN A 76 -2.84 -2.95 12.75
N GLU A 77 -2.33 -1.91 13.39
CA GLU A 77 -1.98 -0.66 12.73
C GLU A 77 -0.45 -0.58 12.62
N ILE A 78 0.08 -0.51 11.40
CA ILE A 78 1.50 -0.40 11.11
C ILE A 78 1.79 0.96 10.49
N SER A 79 2.98 1.53 10.75
CA SER A 79 3.41 2.77 10.09
C SER A 79 4.11 2.46 8.77
N THR A 80 3.69 3.12 7.69
CA THR A 80 4.32 3.06 6.37
C THR A 80 5.18 4.27 6.04
N GLU A 81 5.49 5.10 7.04
CA GLU A 81 6.21 6.38 6.87
C GLU A 81 7.58 6.28 6.18
N LYS A 82 8.26 5.13 6.31
CA LYS A 82 9.56 4.85 5.69
C LYS A 82 9.56 3.59 4.83
N GLU A 83 8.40 3.00 4.64
CA GLU A 83 8.28 1.74 3.93
C GLU A 83 8.27 2.00 2.42
N THR A 84 8.76 1.02 1.67
CA THR A 84 8.75 1.05 0.21
C THR A 84 8.12 -0.23 -0.31
N TYR A 85 7.51 -0.14 -1.49
CA TYR A 85 7.00 -1.32 -2.16
C TYR A 85 8.15 -2.18 -2.64
N LYS A 86 8.03 -3.49 -2.42
CA LYS A 86 9.00 -4.50 -2.85
C LYS A 86 8.26 -5.58 -3.61
N ILE A 87 8.99 -6.28 -4.46
CA ILE A 87 8.47 -7.49 -5.09
C ILE A 87 9.10 -8.68 -4.37
N GLU A 88 8.27 -9.54 -3.81
CA GLU A 88 8.72 -10.75 -3.13
C GLU A 88 8.03 -11.97 -3.72
N LYS A 89 8.75 -13.09 -3.72
CA LYS A 89 8.22 -14.35 -4.23
C LYS A 89 7.50 -15.09 -3.09
N LYS A 90 6.19 -14.94 -3.01
CA LYS A 90 5.34 -15.73 -2.11
C LYS A 90 4.67 -16.86 -2.88
N ASP A 91 4.76 -18.08 -2.34
CA ASP A 91 4.08 -19.26 -2.90
C ASP A 91 4.41 -19.52 -4.39
N LYS A 92 5.68 -19.36 -4.78
CA LYS A 92 6.19 -19.46 -6.15
C LYS A 92 5.70 -18.37 -7.13
N VAL A 93 4.82 -17.46 -6.71
CA VAL A 93 4.35 -16.32 -7.49
C VAL A 93 5.03 -15.04 -7.01
N LEU A 94 5.45 -14.17 -7.92
CA LEU A 94 5.96 -12.85 -7.56
C LEU A 94 4.77 -11.94 -7.24
N ARG A 95 4.77 -11.39 -6.04
CA ARG A 95 3.73 -10.49 -5.54
C ARG A 95 4.35 -9.22 -4.99
N ALA A 96 3.62 -8.13 -5.09
CA ALA A 96 4.00 -6.90 -4.44
C ALA A 96 3.73 -6.98 -2.94
N THR A 97 4.69 -6.53 -2.14
CA THR A 97 4.59 -6.40 -0.69
C THR A 97 4.91 -4.97 -0.24
N CYS A 98 4.19 -4.51 0.78
CA CYS A 98 4.46 -3.28 1.52
C CYS A 98 4.69 -3.68 2.97
N ALA A 99 5.85 -3.34 3.55
CA ALA A 99 6.22 -3.79 4.90
C ALA A 99 6.15 -5.31 5.12
N GLY A 100 6.38 -6.12 4.07
CA GLY A 100 6.26 -7.58 4.12
C GLY A 100 4.83 -8.12 4.02
N HIS A 101 3.84 -7.24 3.88
CA HIS A 101 2.42 -7.58 3.77
C HIS A 101 1.93 -7.44 2.32
N THR A 102 1.06 -8.36 1.89
CA THR A 102 0.46 -8.37 0.54
C THR A 102 -0.84 -7.57 0.49
N ALA A 103 -1.34 -7.23 -0.70
CA ALA A 103 -2.61 -6.49 -0.89
C ALA A 103 -3.81 -7.08 -0.12
N GLU A 104 -3.83 -8.39 0.06
CA GLU A 104 -4.90 -9.11 0.78
C GLU A 104 -4.93 -8.82 2.28
N ASP A 105 -3.78 -8.45 2.85
CA ASP A 105 -3.64 -8.20 4.28
C ASP A 105 -4.10 -6.78 4.66
N PHE A 106 -4.03 -5.86 3.70
CA PHE A 106 -4.60 -4.52 3.77
C PHE A 106 -6.11 -4.49 3.45
N ARG A 107 -6.75 -5.65 3.28
CA ARG A 107 -8.19 -5.70 2.98
C ARG A 107 -8.97 -5.36 4.23
N THR A 108 -9.64 -4.21 4.20
CA THR A 108 -10.55 -3.79 5.28
C THR A 108 -11.58 -4.89 5.48
N LYS A 109 -11.65 -5.46 6.71
CA LYS A 109 -12.72 -6.42 7.04
C LYS A 109 -14.07 -5.74 6.78
N LYS A 110 -14.91 -6.45 6.03
CA LYS A 110 -16.23 -6.02 5.63
C LYS A 110 -17.22 -6.09 6.78
#